data_AF-A0A255R0D9-F1
#
_entry.id   AF-A0A255R0D9-F1
#
_cell.length_a   1.000
_cell.length_b   1.000
_cell.length_c   1.000
_cell.angle_alpha   90.00
_cell.angle_beta   90.00
_cell.angle_gamma   90.00
#
_symmetry.space_group_name_H-M   'P 1'
#
loop_
_entity.id
_entity.type
_entity.pdbx_description
1 polymer ?
#
loop_
_entity_poly.entity_id
_entity_poly.type
_entity_poly.pdbx_seq_one_letter_code
_entity_poly.pdbx_strand_id
1 'polypeptide(L)'
;MMQQYNAVLAYFGTWLQGEAERREMRSIDMFSPLNQLTQDARIETPEFTFIGDAVHPGPAGQLIMAYAWLEDLGQQGPVSTITLTPTAKGYRNRANGGTVSNVSSQDETIEFDFLANSLPWVTPQSTEKAAEMLRLGHRFSKESLQVHGLQPGKYALTIDGTHIGEFSNNQLAAHIELQRFANTPQSQQAANVVAMNAKRNETTIRQLRDHWVAYRNLQRDKRSLENAGDENAKKRFEQRVSEGEQRTEGFEAKLVELEKQADAELAEIYKAAQPQTHHYVLTKVE
;
A
#
# COMPACT_ATOMS: atom_id res chain seq x y z
N MET A 1 26.30 9.02 -22.03
CA MET A 1 25.03 8.30 -21.77
C MET A 1 25.38 6.82 -21.74
N MET A 2 25.21 6.12 -20.61
CA MET A 2 25.52 4.68 -20.53
C MET A 2 24.49 3.90 -21.36
N GLN A 3 24.83 3.60 -22.61
CA GLN A 3 24.00 2.74 -23.45
C GLN A 3 23.88 1.36 -22.77
N GLN A 4 22.70 0.76 -22.80
CA GLN A 4 22.42 -0.59 -22.27
C GLN A 4 22.51 -0.76 -20.74
N TYR A 5 22.57 0.31 -19.94
CA TYR A 5 22.61 0.20 -18.47
C TYR A 5 21.47 -0.66 -17.89
N ASN A 6 20.26 -0.51 -18.42
CA ASN A 6 19.10 -1.30 -17.98
C ASN A 6 19.25 -2.80 -18.29
N ALA A 7 19.93 -3.18 -19.38
CA ALA A 7 20.21 -4.58 -19.70
C ALA A 7 21.24 -5.19 -18.73
N VAL A 8 22.22 -4.39 -18.29
CA VAL A 8 23.18 -4.79 -17.25
C VAL A 8 22.46 -5.01 -15.92
N LEU A 9 21.53 -4.12 -15.54
CA LEU A 9 20.69 -4.31 -14.35
C LEU A 9 19.86 -5.59 -14.42
N ALA A 10 19.24 -5.87 -15.57
CA ALA A 10 18.50 -7.11 -15.79
C ALA A 10 19.40 -8.34 -15.60
N TYR A 11 20.58 -8.35 -16.20
CA TYR A 11 21.55 -9.44 -16.07
C TYR A 11 21.94 -9.70 -14.60
N PHE A 12 22.30 -8.64 -13.86
CA PHE A 12 22.64 -8.79 -12.45
C PHE A 12 21.44 -9.20 -11.59
N GLY A 13 20.23 -8.71 -11.91
CA GLY A 13 18.99 -9.14 -11.25
C GLY A 13 18.74 -10.64 -11.42
N THR A 14 18.83 -11.16 -12.65
CA THR A 14 18.70 -12.60 -12.92
C THR A 14 19.81 -13.41 -12.26
N TRP A 15 21.05 -12.92 -12.27
CA TRP A 15 22.15 -13.58 -11.57
C TRP A 15 21.91 -13.68 -10.07
N LEU A 16 21.41 -12.61 -9.43
CA LEU A 16 21.06 -12.62 -8.00
C LEU A 16 19.91 -13.58 -7.69
N GLN A 17 18.92 -13.70 -8.57
CA GLN A 17 17.85 -14.70 -8.42
C GLN A 17 18.42 -16.13 -8.45
N GLY A 18 19.30 -16.43 -9.41
CA GLY A 18 19.96 -17.75 -9.49
C GLY A 18 20.83 -18.06 -8.27
N GLU A 19 21.54 -17.06 -7.72
CA GLU A 19 22.29 -17.22 -6.47
C GLU A 19 21.39 -17.43 -5.26
N ALA A 20 20.25 -16.75 -5.19
CA ALA A 20 19.27 -16.95 -4.13
C ALA A 20 18.74 -18.39 -4.17
N GLU A 21 18.36 -18.89 -5.34
CA GLU A 21 17.90 -20.27 -5.52
C GLU A 21 18.97 -21.29 -5.10
N ARG A 22 20.23 -21.11 -5.54
CA ARG A 22 21.35 -21.99 -5.13
C ARG A 22 21.58 -22.02 -3.62
N ARG A 23 21.19 -20.96 -2.91
CA ARG A 23 21.36 -20.80 -1.46
C ARG A 23 20.08 -21.05 -0.68
N GLU A 24 19.02 -21.52 -1.35
CA GLU A 24 17.71 -21.77 -0.75
C GLU A 24 17.12 -20.49 -0.10
N MET A 25 17.43 -19.34 -0.67
CA MET A 25 16.93 -18.03 -0.26
C MET A 25 15.81 -17.58 -1.19
N ARG A 26 14.88 -16.77 -0.67
CA ARG A 26 13.88 -16.09 -1.50
C ARG A 26 14.52 -14.89 -2.20
N SER A 27 14.15 -14.68 -3.46
CA SER A 27 14.43 -13.46 -4.22
C SER A 27 13.12 -12.74 -4.54
N ILE A 28 13.17 -11.41 -4.63
CA ILE A 28 12.03 -10.57 -5.02
C ILE A 28 12.43 -9.76 -6.25
N ASP A 29 11.63 -9.84 -7.31
CA ASP A 29 11.89 -9.13 -8.57
C ASP A 29 11.09 -7.82 -8.66
N MET A 30 11.71 -6.73 -8.22
CA MET A 30 11.15 -5.39 -8.41
C MET A 30 11.45 -4.80 -9.80
N PHE A 31 12.37 -5.40 -10.56
CA PHE A 31 12.85 -4.86 -11.83
C PHE A 31 11.86 -5.14 -12.95
N SER A 32 11.47 -6.41 -13.10
CA SER A 32 10.61 -6.86 -14.21
C SER A 32 9.25 -6.16 -14.24
N PRO A 33 8.45 -6.09 -13.15
CA PRO A 33 7.13 -5.46 -13.21
C PRO A 33 7.21 -3.97 -13.52
N LEU A 34 8.21 -3.25 -12.99
CA LEU A 34 8.39 -1.83 -13.28
C LEU A 34 8.73 -1.57 -14.76
N ASN A 35 9.61 -2.39 -15.33
CA ASN A 35 10.01 -2.29 -16.73
C ASN A 35 8.89 -2.72 -17.69
N GLN A 36 8.19 -3.81 -17.38
CA GLN A 36 7.10 -4.31 -18.23
C GLN A 36 5.96 -3.29 -18.31
N LEU A 37 5.50 -2.78 -17.16
CA LEU A 37 4.43 -1.77 -17.16
C LEU A 37 4.87 -0.46 -17.84
N THR A 38 6.14 -0.07 -17.70
CA THR A 38 6.66 1.09 -18.45
C THR A 38 6.59 0.83 -19.97
N GLN A 39 6.97 -0.37 -20.42
CA GLN A 39 6.92 -0.73 -21.84
C GLN A 39 5.49 -0.79 -22.37
N ASP A 40 4.57 -1.38 -21.62
CA ASP A 40 3.16 -1.47 -21.99
C ASP A 40 2.54 -0.08 -22.15
N ALA A 41 2.79 0.83 -21.21
CA ALA A 41 2.30 2.21 -21.30
C ALA A 41 2.90 3.00 -22.48
N ARG A 42 4.11 2.63 -22.93
CA ARG A 42 4.77 3.27 -24.08
C ARG A 42 4.18 2.89 -25.43
N ILE A 43 3.37 1.84 -25.50
CA ILE A 43 2.63 1.49 -26.72
C ILE A 43 1.68 2.64 -27.10
N GLU A 44 1.05 3.25 -26.10
CA GLU A 44 0.12 4.38 -26.27
C GLU A 44 0.84 5.73 -26.16
N THR A 45 1.76 5.87 -25.20
CA THR A 45 2.43 7.13 -24.86
C THR A 45 3.95 6.94 -24.86
N PRO A 46 4.65 7.11 -26.00
CA PRO A 46 6.06 6.74 -26.15
C PRO A 46 7.03 7.35 -25.13
N GLU A 47 6.74 8.55 -24.63
CA GLU A 47 7.53 9.27 -23.63
C GLU A 47 7.26 8.81 -22.18
N PHE A 48 6.28 7.95 -21.96
CA PHE A 48 5.87 7.53 -20.62
C PHE A 48 7.03 6.87 -19.85
N THR A 49 7.13 7.19 -18.56
CA THR A 49 8.08 6.55 -17.65
C THR A 49 7.62 6.65 -16.20
N PHE A 50 7.82 5.58 -15.43
CA PHE A 50 7.71 5.62 -13.97
C PHE A 50 8.98 6.15 -13.28
N ILE A 51 10.05 6.42 -14.06
CA ILE A 51 11.39 6.79 -13.60
C ILE A 51 11.85 8.02 -14.40
N GLY A 52 11.51 9.23 -13.93
CA GLY A 52 11.69 10.46 -14.70
C GLY A 52 13.15 10.83 -14.99
N ASP A 53 14.06 10.59 -14.04
CA ASP A 53 15.50 10.83 -14.18
C ASP A 53 16.27 9.58 -14.64
N ALA A 54 15.55 8.52 -15.04
CA ALA A 54 16.07 7.20 -15.40
C ALA A 54 16.84 6.45 -14.29
N VAL A 55 16.75 6.90 -13.02
CA VAL A 55 17.39 6.24 -11.87
C VAL A 55 16.40 6.00 -10.72
N HIS A 56 15.63 7.02 -10.32
CA HIS A 56 14.77 6.99 -9.14
C HIS A 56 13.29 6.85 -9.53
N PRO A 57 12.62 5.74 -9.17
CA PRO A 57 11.20 5.59 -9.41
C PRO A 57 10.40 6.67 -8.66
N GLY A 58 9.46 7.31 -9.37
CA GLY A 58 8.47 8.19 -8.77
C GLY A 58 7.45 7.41 -7.91
N PRO A 59 6.46 8.09 -7.29
CA PRO A 59 5.49 7.43 -6.40
C PRO A 59 4.79 6.22 -7.01
N ALA A 60 4.31 6.32 -8.25
CA ALA A 60 3.70 5.20 -8.96
C ALA A 60 4.67 4.03 -9.20
N GLY A 61 5.94 4.33 -9.52
CA GLY A 61 6.98 3.32 -9.65
C GLY A 61 7.30 2.63 -8.32
N GLN A 62 7.33 3.37 -7.22
CA GLN A 62 7.50 2.82 -5.87
C GLN A 62 6.33 1.91 -5.47
N LEU A 63 5.09 2.23 -5.86
CA LEU A 63 3.94 1.34 -5.67
C LEU A 63 4.11 0.02 -6.44
N ILE A 64 4.63 0.06 -7.68
CA ILE A 64 4.92 -1.16 -8.45
C ILE A 64 5.97 -2.03 -7.74
N MET A 65 7.00 -1.40 -7.17
CA MET A 65 8.00 -2.12 -6.38
C MET A 65 7.36 -2.74 -5.12
N ALA A 66 6.52 -2.01 -4.39
CA ALA A 66 5.82 -2.54 -3.22
C ALA A 66 4.87 -3.70 -3.59
N TYR A 67 4.18 -3.60 -4.73
CA TYR A 67 3.38 -4.68 -5.29
C TYR A 67 4.22 -5.94 -5.55
N ALA A 68 5.43 -5.81 -6.11
CA ALA A 68 6.30 -6.95 -6.39
C ALA A 68 6.68 -7.70 -5.11
N TRP A 69 6.95 -6.98 -4.02
CA TRP A 69 7.15 -7.59 -2.70
C TRP A 69 5.94 -8.40 -2.25
N LEU A 70 4.74 -7.80 -2.32
CA LEU A 70 3.52 -8.47 -1.87
C LEU A 70 3.16 -9.68 -2.75
N GLU A 71 3.41 -9.59 -4.05
CA GLU A 71 3.24 -10.70 -4.99
C GLU A 71 4.18 -11.87 -4.69
N ASP A 72 5.49 -11.61 -4.60
CA ASP A 72 6.50 -12.66 -4.40
C ASP A 72 6.46 -13.25 -2.97
N LEU A 73 5.95 -12.51 -1.99
CA LEU A 73 5.65 -13.00 -0.65
C LEU A 73 4.32 -13.77 -0.56
N GLY A 74 3.56 -13.87 -1.66
CA GLY A 74 2.28 -14.57 -1.70
C GLY A 74 1.18 -13.91 -0.87
N GLN A 75 1.25 -12.60 -0.67
CA GLN A 75 0.28 -11.82 0.13
C GLN A 75 -0.94 -11.37 -0.70
N GLN A 76 -1.26 -12.10 -1.76
CA GLN A 76 -2.40 -11.84 -2.63
C GLN A 76 -3.68 -12.38 -2.00
N GLY A 77 -4.79 -11.67 -2.18
CA GLY A 77 -6.08 -12.16 -1.71
C GLY A 77 -7.18 -11.11 -1.70
N PRO A 78 -8.44 -11.54 -1.62
CA PRO A 78 -9.54 -10.64 -1.34
C PRO A 78 -9.49 -10.17 0.12
N VAL A 79 -9.93 -8.93 0.35
CA VAL A 79 -10.21 -8.41 1.69
C VAL A 79 -11.45 -9.09 2.25
N SER A 80 -12.53 -9.17 1.45
CA SER A 80 -13.76 -9.84 1.88
C SER A 80 -14.62 -10.33 0.71
N THR A 81 -15.40 -11.37 0.96
CA THR A 81 -16.48 -11.80 0.06
C THR A 81 -17.72 -12.14 0.87
N ILE A 82 -18.82 -11.42 0.65
CA ILE A 82 -20.11 -11.63 1.31
C ILE A 82 -21.11 -12.14 0.29
N THR A 83 -21.77 -13.24 0.60
CA THR A 83 -22.86 -13.81 -0.20
C THR A 83 -24.09 -14.02 0.68
N LEU A 84 -25.21 -13.41 0.29
CA LEU A 84 -26.53 -13.65 0.87
C LEU A 84 -27.37 -14.48 -0.10
N THR A 85 -27.94 -15.59 0.40
CA THR A 85 -28.77 -16.50 -0.40
C THR A 85 -30.12 -16.70 0.30
N PRO A 86 -31.25 -16.65 -0.43
CA PRO A 86 -32.57 -16.81 0.17
C PRO A 86 -32.77 -18.23 0.71
N THR A 87 -33.58 -18.33 1.74
CA THR A 87 -34.04 -19.55 2.41
C THR A 87 -35.49 -19.37 2.85
N ALA A 88 -36.14 -20.44 3.31
CA ALA A 88 -37.49 -20.36 3.84
C ALA A 88 -37.62 -19.45 5.10
N LYS A 89 -36.51 -19.13 5.77
CA LYS A 89 -36.48 -18.33 7.01
C LYS A 89 -35.85 -16.93 6.83
N GLY A 90 -35.70 -16.46 5.59
CA GLY A 90 -34.98 -15.22 5.26
C GLY A 90 -33.71 -15.52 4.49
N TYR A 91 -32.58 -14.89 4.84
CA TYR A 91 -31.32 -15.05 4.11
C TYR A 91 -30.28 -15.83 4.92
N ARG A 92 -29.61 -16.77 4.26
CA ARG A 92 -28.38 -17.38 4.76
C ARG A 92 -27.19 -16.58 4.24
N ASN A 93 -26.27 -16.24 5.13
CA ASN A 93 -25.01 -15.60 4.79
C ASN A 93 -23.86 -16.62 4.65
N ARG A 94 -22.92 -16.32 3.75
CA ARG A 94 -21.57 -16.88 3.71
C ARG A 94 -20.61 -15.71 3.59
N ALA A 95 -19.58 -15.69 4.43
CA ALA A 95 -18.55 -14.66 4.37
C ALA A 95 -17.15 -15.27 4.45
N ASN A 96 -16.22 -14.71 3.70
CA ASN A 96 -14.78 -14.87 3.91
C ASN A 96 -14.18 -13.49 4.18
N GLY A 97 -13.08 -13.43 4.94
CA GLY A 97 -12.43 -12.16 5.27
C GLY A 97 -13.20 -11.30 6.27
N GLY A 98 -14.12 -11.91 7.02
CA GLY A 98 -14.88 -11.24 8.06
C GLY A 98 -16.08 -12.07 8.53
N THR A 99 -16.87 -11.50 9.43
CA THR A 99 -18.06 -12.12 10.01
C THR A 99 -19.28 -11.27 9.69
N VAL A 100 -20.32 -11.90 9.15
CA VAL A 100 -21.64 -11.29 8.97
C VAL A 100 -22.55 -11.73 10.11
N SER A 101 -23.27 -10.78 10.72
CA SER A 101 -24.20 -10.99 11.82
C SER A 101 -25.49 -10.19 11.64
N ASN A 102 -26.50 -10.45 12.47
CA ASN A 102 -27.75 -9.68 12.54
C ASN A 102 -28.47 -9.54 11.19
N VAL A 103 -28.42 -10.57 10.35
CA VAL A 103 -29.08 -10.56 9.04
C VAL A 103 -30.60 -10.54 9.23
N SER A 104 -31.24 -9.51 8.71
CA SER A 104 -32.68 -9.33 8.70
C SER A 104 -33.17 -9.01 7.29
N SER A 105 -34.40 -9.42 6.96
CA SER A 105 -35.05 -9.03 5.72
C SER A 105 -36.53 -8.80 5.97
N GLN A 106 -36.96 -7.55 5.79
CA GLN A 106 -38.32 -7.06 6.01
C GLN A 106 -38.60 -5.93 5.01
N ASP A 107 -39.84 -5.78 4.56
CA ASP A 107 -40.30 -4.62 3.76
C ASP A 107 -39.37 -4.25 2.60
N GLU A 108 -39.04 -5.23 1.75
CA GLU A 108 -38.13 -5.08 0.59
C GLU A 108 -36.72 -4.55 0.92
N THR A 109 -36.34 -4.64 2.20
CA THR A 109 -35.04 -4.27 2.73
C THR A 109 -34.32 -5.51 3.25
N ILE A 110 -33.01 -5.56 3.05
CA ILE A 110 -32.10 -6.50 3.70
C ILE A 110 -31.06 -5.69 4.45
N GLU A 111 -30.87 -6.01 5.72
CA GLU A 111 -29.87 -5.37 6.56
C GLU A 111 -29.03 -6.43 7.28
N PHE A 112 -27.77 -6.10 7.54
CA PHE A 112 -26.84 -6.96 8.27
C PHE A 112 -25.65 -6.16 8.77
N ASP A 113 -24.99 -6.68 9.79
CA ASP A 113 -23.71 -6.15 10.25
C ASP A 113 -22.57 -6.97 9.66
N PHE A 114 -21.46 -6.30 9.34
CA PHE A 114 -20.24 -6.96 8.88
C PHE A 114 -19.02 -6.40 9.60
N LEU A 115 -18.27 -7.30 10.24
CA LEU A 115 -16.94 -7.04 10.79
C LEU A 115 -15.90 -7.69 9.88
N ALA A 116 -15.14 -6.87 9.15
CA ALA A 116 -14.06 -7.35 8.29
C ALA A 116 -12.81 -7.77 9.12
N ASN A 117 -11.98 -8.65 8.57
CA ASN A 117 -10.68 -9.00 9.17
C ASN A 117 -9.57 -8.02 8.78
N SER A 118 -9.77 -7.26 7.70
CA SER A 118 -8.82 -6.28 7.19
C SER A 118 -9.56 -5.13 6.48
N LEU A 119 -8.85 -4.03 6.27
CA LEU A 119 -9.32 -2.88 5.49
C LEU A 119 -8.90 -3.02 4.02
N PRO A 120 -9.59 -2.35 3.07
CA PRO A 120 -9.14 -2.26 1.68
C PRO A 120 -7.79 -1.55 1.56
N TRP A 121 -7.00 -1.96 0.57
CA TRP A 121 -5.74 -1.31 0.24
C TRP A 121 -5.99 -0.05 -0.59
N VAL A 122 -6.11 1.07 0.10
CA VAL A 122 -6.15 2.41 -0.50
C VAL A 122 -4.73 2.87 -0.78
N THR A 123 -4.49 3.43 -1.97
CA THR A 123 -3.20 3.97 -2.38
C THR A 123 -3.28 5.49 -2.58
N PRO A 124 -2.19 6.25 -2.38
CA PRO A 124 -2.20 7.70 -2.63
C PRO A 124 -2.56 8.05 -4.08
N GLN A 125 -3.19 9.20 -4.31
CA GLN A 125 -3.61 9.64 -5.64
C GLN A 125 -2.46 9.69 -6.65
N SER A 126 -1.25 10.04 -6.22
CA SER A 126 -0.03 10.07 -7.05
C SER A 126 0.40 8.70 -7.61
N THR A 127 -0.28 7.62 -7.21
CA THR A 127 0.00 6.25 -7.61
C THR A 127 -1.11 5.61 -8.46
N GLU A 128 -2.18 6.35 -8.75
CA GLU A 128 -3.40 5.87 -9.41
C GLU A 128 -3.13 5.08 -10.69
N LYS A 129 -2.25 5.60 -11.58
CA LYS A 129 -1.90 4.92 -12.83
C LYS A 129 -1.29 3.53 -12.60
N ALA A 130 -0.40 3.39 -11.63
CA ALA A 130 0.18 2.09 -11.28
C ALA A 130 -0.87 1.15 -10.67
N ALA A 131 -1.72 1.66 -9.79
CA ALA A 131 -2.79 0.88 -9.16
C ALA A 131 -3.78 0.31 -10.18
N GLU A 132 -4.13 1.11 -11.20
CA GLU A 132 -4.98 0.71 -12.33
C GLU A 132 -4.31 -0.38 -13.17
N MET A 133 -3.08 -0.14 -13.63
CA MET A 133 -2.36 -1.09 -14.51
C MET A 133 -2.10 -2.43 -13.81
N LEU A 134 -1.83 -2.42 -12.50
CA LEU A 134 -1.66 -3.62 -11.69
C LEU A 134 -2.97 -4.28 -11.28
N ARG A 135 -4.11 -3.61 -11.50
CA ARG A 135 -5.45 -4.05 -11.07
C ARG A 135 -5.49 -4.35 -9.57
N LEU A 136 -4.88 -3.50 -8.75
CA LEU A 136 -4.72 -3.73 -7.30
C LEU A 136 -6.04 -3.97 -6.58
N GLY A 137 -7.08 -3.23 -6.97
CA GLY A 137 -8.44 -3.41 -6.46
C GLY A 137 -8.94 -4.85 -6.60
N HIS A 138 -8.59 -5.55 -7.67
CA HIS A 138 -9.01 -6.94 -7.90
C HIS A 138 -8.05 -7.96 -7.25
N ARG A 139 -6.75 -7.67 -7.22
CA ARG A 139 -5.72 -8.64 -6.80
C ARG A 139 -5.41 -8.65 -5.31
N PHE A 140 -5.50 -7.49 -4.66
CA PHE A 140 -5.08 -7.31 -3.27
C PHE A 140 -6.14 -6.66 -2.37
N SER A 141 -7.17 -6.07 -2.97
CA SER A 141 -8.16 -5.29 -2.22
C SER A 141 -9.59 -5.68 -2.54
N LYS A 142 -9.84 -6.87 -3.08
CA LYS A 142 -11.19 -7.24 -3.52
C LYS A 142 -12.14 -7.33 -2.34
N GLU A 143 -13.20 -6.54 -2.35
CA GLU A 143 -14.30 -6.57 -1.39
C GLU A 143 -15.60 -6.79 -2.17
N SER A 144 -16.15 -8.00 -2.15
CA SER A 144 -17.35 -8.28 -2.96
C SER A 144 -18.60 -8.51 -2.13
N LEU A 145 -19.71 -7.88 -2.51
CA LEU A 145 -21.04 -8.18 -2.00
C LEU A 145 -21.90 -8.82 -3.08
N GLN A 146 -22.50 -9.96 -2.76
CA GLN A 146 -23.40 -10.68 -3.65
C GLN A 146 -24.70 -11.02 -2.91
N VAL A 147 -25.84 -10.72 -3.53
CA VAL A 147 -27.17 -10.98 -2.95
C VAL A 147 -28.06 -11.65 -3.99
N HIS A 148 -28.45 -12.89 -3.74
CA HIS A 148 -29.27 -13.70 -4.64
C HIS A 148 -30.76 -13.59 -4.29
N GLY A 149 -31.64 -13.87 -5.26
CA GLY A 149 -33.08 -14.03 -4.99
C GLY A 149 -33.82 -12.75 -4.63
N LEU A 150 -33.19 -11.59 -4.83
CA LEU A 150 -33.87 -10.30 -4.80
C LEU A 150 -34.95 -10.25 -5.88
N GLN A 151 -36.05 -9.57 -5.57
CA GLN A 151 -37.07 -9.29 -6.58
C GLN A 151 -36.47 -8.44 -7.71
N PRO A 152 -37.01 -8.52 -8.94
CA PRO A 152 -36.64 -7.61 -10.00
C PRO A 152 -36.81 -6.15 -9.55
N GLY A 153 -35.79 -5.33 -9.77
CA GLY A 153 -35.78 -3.96 -9.29
C GLY A 153 -34.39 -3.38 -9.10
N LYS A 154 -34.33 -2.13 -8.66
CA LYS A 154 -33.12 -1.47 -8.19
C LYS A 154 -33.11 -1.36 -6.67
N TYR A 155 -31.92 -1.42 -6.12
CA TYR A 155 -31.68 -1.38 -4.69
C TYR A 155 -30.60 -0.36 -4.37
N ALA A 156 -30.89 0.53 -3.42
CA ALA A 156 -29.91 1.43 -2.84
C ALA A 156 -29.14 0.71 -1.74
N LEU A 157 -27.81 0.71 -1.85
CA LEU A 157 -26.91 0.25 -0.79
C LEU A 157 -26.48 1.45 0.06
N THR A 158 -26.68 1.33 1.37
CA THR A 158 -26.04 2.20 2.35
C THR A 158 -25.16 1.40 3.31
N ILE A 159 -24.09 2.03 3.79
CA ILE A 159 -23.21 1.48 4.83
C ILE A 159 -23.05 2.56 5.90
N ASP A 160 -23.44 2.26 7.14
CA ASP A 160 -23.53 3.23 8.24
C ASP A 160 -24.32 4.50 7.87
N GLY A 161 -25.40 4.32 7.10
CA GLY A 161 -26.23 5.41 6.58
C GLY A 161 -25.61 6.20 5.41
N THR A 162 -24.37 5.91 5.02
CA THR A 162 -23.74 6.53 3.84
C THR A 162 -24.21 5.84 2.56
N HIS A 163 -24.81 6.59 1.64
CA HIS A 163 -25.22 6.06 0.34
C HIS A 163 -23.99 5.71 -0.51
N ILE A 164 -23.90 4.44 -0.93
CA ILE A 164 -22.79 3.92 -1.72
C ILE A 164 -23.14 3.93 -3.21
N GLY A 165 -24.37 3.51 -3.54
CA GLY A 165 -24.87 3.50 -4.91
C GLY A 165 -26.15 2.69 -5.04
N GLU A 166 -26.66 2.66 -6.27
CA GLU A 166 -27.84 1.87 -6.64
C GLU A 166 -27.45 0.77 -7.61
N PHE A 167 -28.00 -0.42 -7.38
CA PHE A 167 -27.68 -1.62 -8.15
C PHE A 167 -28.94 -2.39 -8.48
N SER A 168 -29.02 -2.91 -9.70
CA SER A 168 -30.07 -3.88 -10.05
C SER A 168 -29.90 -5.18 -9.27
N ASN A 169 -31.00 -5.90 -9.07
CA ASN A 169 -30.99 -7.27 -8.56
C ASN A 169 -30.00 -8.18 -9.31
N ASN A 170 -29.85 -8.00 -10.63
CA ASN A 170 -28.91 -8.76 -11.46
C ASN A 170 -27.44 -8.40 -11.17
N GLN A 171 -27.11 -7.13 -10.95
CA GLN A 171 -25.76 -6.72 -10.56
C GLN A 171 -25.39 -7.28 -9.18
N LEU A 172 -26.33 -7.24 -8.23
CA LEU A 172 -26.13 -7.81 -6.90
C LEU A 172 -26.02 -9.33 -6.93
N ALA A 173 -26.79 -10.02 -7.77
CA ALA A 173 -26.69 -11.46 -7.96
C ALA A 173 -25.38 -11.85 -8.65
N ALA A 174 -24.86 -11.02 -9.57
CA ALA A 174 -23.55 -11.24 -10.19
C ALA A 174 -22.44 -11.08 -9.14
N HIS A 175 -22.43 -9.93 -8.47
CA HIS A 175 -21.60 -9.42 -7.36
C HIS A 175 -21.22 -7.97 -7.69
N ILE A 176 -21.18 -7.12 -6.66
CA ILE A 176 -20.60 -5.78 -6.74
C ILE A 176 -19.28 -5.76 -6.00
N GLU A 177 -18.36 -4.92 -6.44
CA GLU A 177 -17.04 -4.74 -5.83
C GLU A 177 -17.02 -3.42 -5.07
N LEU A 178 -16.96 -3.48 -3.74
CA LEU A 178 -17.10 -2.35 -2.83
C LEU A 178 -15.84 -1.47 -2.77
N GLN A 179 -14.65 -2.04 -3.01
CA GLN A 179 -13.37 -1.35 -2.92
C GLN A 179 -13.20 -0.22 -3.95
N ARG A 180 -14.06 -0.15 -4.97
CA ARG A 180 -14.08 0.95 -5.95
C ARG A 180 -14.78 2.20 -5.43
N PHE A 181 -15.53 2.11 -4.33
CA PHE A 181 -16.30 3.20 -3.77
C PHE A 181 -15.52 3.83 -2.61
N ALA A 182 -14.81 4.92 -2.90
CA ALA A 182 -13.98 5.61 -1.92
C ALA A 182 -14.76 6.17 -0.72
N ASN A 183 -16.08 6.35 -0.87
CA ASN A 183 -16.98 6.84 0.17
C ASN A 183 -17.49 5.75 1.13
N THR A 184 -17.09 4.47 0.97
CA THR A 184 -17.44 3.48 2.00
C THR A 184 -16.71 3.80 3.32
N PRO A 185 -17.35 3.58 4.48
CA PRO A 185 -16.71 3.86 5.78
C PRO A 185 -15.33 3.20 5.94
N GLN A 186 -15.20 1.93 5.51
CA GLN A 186 -13.93 1.21 5.57
C GLN A 186 -12.87 1.74 4.59
N SER A 187 -13.27 2.25 3.40
CA SER A 187 -12.32 2.92 2.49
C SER A 187 -11.84 4.25 3.07
N GLN A 188 -12.73 4.99 3.72
CA GLN A 188 -12.37 6.25 4.37
C GLN A 188 -11.46 6.02 5.58
N GLN A 189 -11.70 4.94 6.33
CA GLN A 189 -10.79 4.49 7.40
C GLN A 189 -9.41 4.11 6.84
N ALA A 190 -9.36 3.32 5.76
CA ALA A 190 -8.11 2.95 5.11
C ALA A 190 -7.33 4.18 4.58
N ALA A 191 -8.04 5.13 3.96
CA ALA A 191 -7.44 6.39 3.50
C ALA A 191 -6.84 7.20 4.66
N ASN A 192 -7.48 7.22 5.83
CA ASN A 192 -6.93 7.86 7.03
C ASN A 192 -5.66 7.16 7.51
N VAL A 193 -5.63 5.82 7.54
CA VAL A 193 -4.42 5.04 7.86
C VAL A 193 -3.27 5.38 6.91
N VAL A 194 -3.54 5.47 5.60
CA VAL A 194 -2.55 5.87 4.59
C VAL A 194 -2.02 7.28 4.85
N ALA A 195 -2.90 8.24 5.16
CA ALA A 195 -2.51 9.61 5.47
C ALA A 195 -1.65 9.71 6.74
N MET A 196 -1.99 8.96 7.79
CA MET A 196 -1.18 8.88 9.01
C MET A 196 0.20 8.29 8.73
N ASN A 197 0.28 7.21 7.94
CA ASN A 197 1.55 6.60 7.57
C ASN A 197 2.42 7.52 6.68
N ALA A 198 1.80 8.23 5.72
CA ALA A 198 2.49 9.23 4.91
C ALA A 198 3.08 10.35 5.78
N LYS A 199 2.29 10.89 6.72
CA LYS A 199 2.74 11.89 7.68
C LYS A 199 3.94 11.37 8.50
N ARG A 200 3.83 10.19 9.12
CA ARG A 200 4.92 9.54 9.88
C ARG A 200 6.20 9.41 9.03
N ASN A 201 6.06 9.03 7.76
CA ASN A 201 7.19 8.88 6.85
C ASN A 201 7.87 10.23 6.53
N GLU A 202 7.08 11.25 6.25
CA GLU A 202 7.55 12.59 5.86
C GLU A 202 8.14 13.40 7.03
N THR A 203 7.71 13.09 8.27
CA THR A 203 8.21 13.73 9.48
C THR A 203 9.27 12.88 10.17
N THR A 204 8.84 11.91 10.98
CA THR A 204 9.67 11.26 12.00
C THR A 204 10.66 10.29 11.38
N ILE A 205 10.23 9.50 10.40
CA ILE A 205 11.12 8.58 9.68
C ILE A 205 12.13 9.34 8.83
N ARG A 206 11.73 10.44 8.20
CA ARG A 206 12.68 11.31 7.50
C ARG A 206 13.72 11.87 8.46
N GLN A 207 13.31 12.37 9.63
CA GLN A 207 14.25 12.86 10.65
C GLN A 207 15.21 11.77 11.13
N LEU A 208 14.71 10.55 11.39
CA LEU A 208 15.55 9.38 11.72
C LEU A 208 16.59 9.10 10.63
N ARG A 209 16.15 9.06 9.38
CA ARG A 209 17.05 8.81 8.24
C ARG A 209 18.10 9.91 8.10
N ASP A 210 17.69 11.17 8.20
CA ASP A 210 18.59 12.32 8.08
C ASP A 210 19.61 12.33 9.24
N HIS A 211 19.19 11.93 10.45
CA HIS A 211 20.05 11.75 11.62
C HIS A 211 21.13 10.68 11.36
N TRP A 212 20.74 9.49 10.90
CA TRP A 212 21.68 8.43 10.52
C TRP A 212 22.62 8.82 9.38
N VAL A 213 22.14 9.60 8.40
CA VAL A 213 22.96 10.13 7.31
C VAL A 213 24.05 11.05 7.83
N ALA A 214 23.76 11.89 8.83
CA ALA A 214 24.76 12.76 9.45
C ALA A 214 25.88 11.93 10.08
N TYR A 215 25.54 10.89 10.85
CA TYR A 215 26.52 9.99 11.46
C TYR A 215 27.34 9.23 10.42
N ARG A 216 26.69 8.65 9.40
CA ARG A 216 27.37 7.97 8.29
C ARG A 216 28.37 8.90 7.59
N ASN A 217 27.99 10.15 7.33
CA ASN A 217 28.86 11.11 6.67
C ASN A 217 30.06 11.47 7.57
N LEU A 218 29.87 11.62 8.88
CA LEU A 218 30.98 11.81 9.82
C LEU A 218 31.98 10.64 9.75
N GLN A 219 31.49 9.39 9.80
CA GLN A 219 32.38 8.22 9.72
C GLN A 219 33.14 8.15 8.38
N ARG A 220 32.49 8.56 7.28
CA ARG A 220 33.14 8.66 5.97
C ARG A 220 34.22 9.76 5.96
N ASP A 221 33.95 10.90 6.58
CA ASP A 221 34.90 12.02 6.62
C ASP A 221 36.09 11.70 7.53
N LYS A 222 35.89 11.00 8.67
CA LYS A 222 36.98 10.46 9.51
C LYS A 222 37.90 9.53 8.74
N ARG A 223 37.34 8.57 8.00
CA ARG A 223 38.10 7.67 7.12
C ARG A 223 38.84 8.45 6.02
N SER A 224 38.22 9.50 5.49
CA SER A 224 38.85 10.32 4.44
C SER A 224 40.01 11.15 4.98
N LEU A 225 39.92 11.60 6.25
CA LEU A 225 41.02 12.27 6.95
C LEU A 225 42.21 11.33 7.16
N GLU A 226 41.96 10.09 7.62
CA GLU A 226 43.01 9.07 7.80
C GLU A 226 43.77 8.77 6.50
N ASN A 227 43.07 8.79 5.36
CA ASN A 227 43.63 8.49 4.05
C ASN A 227 44.07 9.73 3.25
N ALA A 228 44.11 10.92 3.87
CA ALA A 228 44.45 12.15 3.18
C ALA A 228 45.93 12.19 2.77
N GLY A 229 46.18 12.27 1.46
CA GLY A 229 47.53 12.22 0.88
C GLY A 229 48.30 13.56 0.89
N ASP A 230 47.64 14.67 1.25
CA ASP A 230 48.25 16.00 1.29
C ASP A 230 47.66 16.88 2.41
N GLU A 231 48.40 17.94 2.77
CA GLU A 231 48.04 18.84 3.88
C GLU A 231 46.77 19.67 3.64
N ASN A 232 46.44 19.99 2.39
CA ASN A 232 45.21 20.73 2.08
C ASN A 232 43.99 19.82 2.24
N ALA A 233 44.09 18.56 1.79
CA ALA A 233 43.07 17.55 1.99
C ALA A 233 42.84 17.27 3.49
N LYS A 234 43.93 17.15 4.29
CA LYS A 234 43.83 16.98 5.75
C LYS A 234 43.05 18.12 6.40
N LYS A 235 43.46 19.38 6.20
CA LYS A 235 42.77 20.55 6.78
C LYS A 235 41.28 20.60 6.43
N ARG A 236 40.93 20.28 5.18
CA ARG A 236 39.53 20.23 4.74
C ARG A 236 38.74 19.15 5.47
N PHE A 237 39.31 17.96 5.63
CA PHE A 237 38.62 16.86 6.32
C PHE A 237 38.60 17.05 7.84
N GLU A 238 39.62 17.65 8.45
CA GLU A 238 39.60 18.07 9.86
C GLU A 238 38.43 19.02 10.13
N GLN A 239 38.24 20.03 9.27
CA GLN A 239 37.10 20.94 9.39
C GLN A 239 35.76 20.18 9.30
N ARG A 240 35.60 19.30 8.30
CA ARG A 240 34.36 18.52 8.12
C ARG A 240 34.10 17.56 9.27
N VAL A 241 35.13 16.93 9.81
CA VAL A 241 35.03 16.05 10.98
C VAL A 241 34.58 16.85 12.20
N SER A 242 35.20 18.01 12.47
CA SER A 242 34.81 18.89 13.56
C SER A 242 33.34 19.35 13.43
N GLU A 243 32.94 19.83 12.25
CA GLU A 243 31.53 20.19 11.99
C GLU A 243 30.58 18.99 12.13
N GLY A 244 31.01 17.81 11.70
CA GLY A 244 30.23 16.58 11.81
C GLY A 244 30.07 16.14 13.26
N GLU A 245 31.13 16.19 14.06
CA GLU A 245 31.10 15.87 15.50
C GLU A 245 30.12 16.78 16.24
N GLN A 246 30.15 18.09 15.97
CA GLN A 246 29.18 19.05 16.51
C GLN A 246 27.74 18.72 16.10
N ARG A 247 27.50 18.41 14.82
CA ARG A 247 26.14 18.04 14.34
C ARG A 247 25.63 16.73 14.94
N THR A 248 26.53 15.81 15.31
CA THR A 248 26.18 14.53 15.91
C THR A 248 26.29 14.53 17.44
N GLU A 249 26.52 15.69 18.06
CA GLU A 249 26.51 15.79 19.51
C GLU A 249 25.12 15.38 20.05
N GLY A 250 25.09 14.52 21.07
CA GLY A 250 23.83 13.97 21.59
C GLY A 250 23.11 13.00 20.65
N PHE A 251 23.81 12.44 19.65
CA PHE A 251 23.22 11.53 18.65
C PHE A 251 22.35 10.43 19.26
N GLU A 252 22.86 9.70 20.27
CA GLU A 252 22.15 8.59 20.91
C GLU A 252 20.87 9.04 21.60
N ALA A 253 20.92 10.16 22.34
CA ALA A 253 19.75 10.69 23.04
C ALA A 253 18.65 11.09 22.04
N LYS A 254 19.04 11.75 20.93
CA LYS A 254 18.09 12.14 19.88
C LYS A 254 17.55 10.93 19.11
N LEU A 255 18.38 9.92 18.88
CA LEU A 255 17.96 8.67 18.25
C LEU A 255 16.86 8.00 19.07
N VAL A 256 17.08 7.82 20.38
CA VAL A 256 16.08 7.23 21.30
C VAL A 256 14.77 8.04 21.32
N GLU A 257 14.85 9.38 21.31
CA GLU A 257 13.67 10.25 21.25
C GLU A 257 12.86 10.02 19.96
N LEU A 258 13.54 10.02 18.82
CA LEU A 258 12.92 9.86 17.51
C LEU A 258 12.36 8.45 17.30
N GLU A 259 13.04 7.41 17.78
CA GLU A 259 12.55 6.02 17.75
C GLU A 259 11.28 5.89 18.59
N LYS A 260 11.28 6.42 19.82
CA LYS A 260 10.10 6.43 20.69
C LYS A 260 8.93 7.16 20.03
N GLN A 261 9.18 8.29 19.36
CA GLN A 261 8.14 9.01 18.63
C GLN A 261 7.62 8.17 17.44
N ALA A 262 8.50 7.55 16.67
CA ALA A 262 8.13 6.72 15.52
C ALA A 262 7.30 5.50 15.93
N ASP A 263 7.59 4.92 17.09
CA ASP A 263 6.83 3.80 17.67
C ASP A 263 5.46 4.23 18.19
N ALA A 264 5.37 5.39 18.85
CA ALA A 264 4.09 5.94 19.31
C ALA A 264 3.17 6.27 18.12
N GLU A 265 3.71 6.90 17.07
CA GLU A 265 2.96 7.17 15.84
C GLU A 265 2.52 5.87 15.14
N LEU A 266 3.38 4.85 15.14
CA LEU A 266 3.03 3.53 14.59
C LEU A 266 1.90 2.87 15.38
N ALA A 267 1.93 2.94 16.72
CA ALA A 267 0.87 2.39 17.57
C ALA A 267 -0.49 3.03 17.28
N GLU A 268 -0.54 4.35 17.08
CA GLU A 268 -1.77 5.05 16.69
C GLU A 268 -2.25 4.63 15.29
N ILE A 269 -1.33 4.40 14.33
CA ILE A 269 -1.68 3.84 13.02
C ILE A 269 -2.30 2.44 13.16
N TYR A 270 -1.71 1.55 13.98
CA TYR A 270 -2.25 0.21 14.21
C TYR A 270 -3.63 0.24 14.85
N LYS A 271 -3.87 1.18 15.78
CA LYS A 271 -5.18 1.40 16.39
C LYS A 271 -6.20 1.88 15.36
N ALA A 272 -5.83 2.84 14.51
CA ALA A 272 -6.68 3.34 13.45
C ALA A 272 -6.96 2.30 12.35
N ALA A 273 -6.07 1.31 12.17
CA ALA A 273 -6.19 0.25 11.18
C ALA A 273 -7.08 -0.93 11.60
N GLN A 274 -7.60 -0.95 12.84
CA GLN A 274 -8.50 -2.02 13.29
C GLN A 274 -9.86 -1.90 12.60
N PRO A 275 -10.30 -2.90 11.80
CA PRO A 275 -11.62 -2.86 11.18
C PRO A 275 -12.73 -2.71 12.22
N GLN A 276 -13.77 -1.98 11.87
CA GLN A 276 -14.95 -1.80 12.70
C GLN A 276 -16.13 -2.58 12.12
N THR A 277 -17.12 -2.87 12.97
CA THR A 277 -18.40 -3.41 12.50
C THR A 277 -19.15 -2.30 11.78
N HIS A 278 -19.53 -2.56 10.54
CA HIS A 278 -20.32 -1.65 9.71
C HIS A 278 -21.71 -2.25 9.46
N HIS A 279 -22.73 -1.40 9.45
CA HIS A 279 -24.12 -1.76 9.20
C HIS A 279 -24.47 -1.54 7.74
N TYR A 280 -24.79 -2.62 7.03
CA TYR A 280 -25.14 -2.63 5.62
C TYR A 280 -26.65 -2.67 5.48
N VAL A 281 -27.21 -1.80 4.64
CA VAL A 281 -28.64 -1.79 4.32
C VAL A 281 -28.82 -1.74 2.82
N LEU A 282 -29.62 -2.66 2.30
CA LEU A 282 -30.01 -2.75 0.91
C LEU A 282 -31.53 -2.62 0.81
N THR A 283 -32.01 -1.49 0.29
CA THR A 283 -33.45 -1.18 0.20
C THR A 283 -33.87 -1.04 -1.25
N LYS A 284 -34.97 -1.70 -1.65
CA LYS A 284 -35.52 -1.55 -3.00
C LYS A 284 -36.02 -0.11 -3.21
N VAL A 285 -35.70 0.47 -4.36
CA VAL A 285 -36.07 1.85 -4.73
C VAL A 285 -36.85 1.93 -6.04
N GLU A 286 -36.82 0.85 -6.84
CA GLU A 286 -37.57 0.69 -8.10
C GLU A 286 -37.92 -0.79 -8.30
#